data_AF-A0A7Y9H5M1-F1
#
_entry.id   AF-A0A7Y9H5M1-F1
#
_cell.length_a   1.000
_cell.length_b   1.000
_cell.length_c   1.000
_cell.angle_alpha   90.00
_cell.angle_beta   90.00
_cell.angle_gamma   90.00
#
_symmetry.space_group_name_H-M   'P 1'
#
loop_
_entity.id
_entity.type
_entity.pdbx_description
1 polymer ?
#
loop_
_entity_poly.entity_id
_entity_poly.type
_entity_poly.pdbx_seq_one_letter_code
_entity_poly.pdbx_strand_id
1 'polypeptide(L)'
;MSRAQEVLDRIVRDAEGDGFDAHAAHVLVGDEVAQHSWHEDVRRDVHSASKAVCVLAAGIAHDAGVFDVDAPVAQWFPRVVCGPGVEEVTTRHLLSMTSGIDLAWSGTLMTDWPDLAHEFLSRPTTGRSFQYSNASTYTAMRALGAVVGDVHAWLTPRLYEPLAIDAPEWDRCPHGWIEAGGGLHLTVDELARIGRLIRDDGVWQGARLVSSRWPEAMRSDWIEHQAPPSYARYSLGAWGGPGDAWRLHGAHGQLVVFCRDAVVTITADDHFGADRMAERVVEAVESVSA
;
A
#
# COMPACT_ATOMS: atom_id res chain seq x y z
N MET A 1 -8.15 -22.63 22.18
CA MET A 1 -8.42 -21.52 21.24
C MET A 1 -7.07 -21.07 20.70
N SER A 2 -6.93 -20.74 19.42
CA SER A 2 -5.65 -20.25 18.87
C SER A 2 -5.44 -18.78 19.29
N ARG A 3 -4.20 -18.29 19.33
CA ARG A 3 -3.90 -16.86 19.57
C ARG A 3 -4.58 -16.00 18.50
N ALA A 4 -4.58 -16.47 17.25
CA ALA A 4 -5.28 -15.79 16.16
C ALA A 4 -6.79 -15.65 16.42
N GLN A 5 -7.45 -16.70 16.94
CA GLN A 5 -8.87 -16.64 17.28
C GLN A 5 -9.14 -15.70 18.46
N GLU A 6 -8.30 -15.69 19.49
CA GLU A 6 -8.46 -14.79 20.64
C GLU A 6 -8.33 -13.31 20.23
N VAL A 7 -7.39 -12.99 19.33
CA VAL A 7 -7.24 -11.64 18.74
C VAL A 7 -8.47 -11.29 17.91
N LEU A 8 -8.94 -12.20 17.06
CA LEU A 8 -10.13 -11.98 16.24
C LEU A 8 -11.37 -11.74 17.10
N ASP A 9 -11.61 -12.56 18.13
CA ASP A 9 -12.77 -12.41 19.02
C ASP A 9 -12.76 -11.06 19.76
N ARG A 10 -11.59 -10.49 20.03
CA ARG A 10 -11.47 -9.15 20.58
C ARG A 10 -11.74 -8.07 19.53
N ILE A 11 -11.15 -8.19 18.34
CA ILE A 11 -11.42 -7.28 17.22
C ILE A 11 -12.91 -7.23 16.90
N VAL A 12 -13.59 -8.39 16.89
CA VAL A 12 -15.01 -8.46 16.59
C VAL A 12 -15.83 -7.70 17.63
N ARG A 13 -15.56 -7.94 18.93
CA ARG A 13 -16.21 -7.21 20.02
C ARG A 13 -15.95 -5.71 19.99
N ASP A 14 -14.71 -5.30 19.69
CA ASP A 14 -14.32 -3.90 19.66
C ASP A 14 -14.95 -3.18 18.45
N ALA A 15 -15.00 -3.82 17.28
CA ALA A 15 -15.66 -3.28 16.09
C ALA A 15 -17.17 -3.10 16.31
N GLU A 16 -17.84 -4.12 16.85
CA GLU A 16 -19.27 -4.05 17.19
C GLU A 16 -19.57 -3.01 18.28
N GLY A 17 -18.70 -2.93 19.30
CA GLY A 17 -18.85 -2.01 20.42
C GLY A 17 -18.60 -0.55 20.05
N ASP A 18 -17.62 -0.30 19.18
CA ASP A 18 -17.29 1.04 18.69
C ASP A 18 -18.20 1.44 17.51
N GLY A 19 -18.99 0.51 16.95
CA GLY A 19 -19.89 0.75 15.81
C GLY A 19 -19.18 0.91 14.47
N PHE A 20 -17.99 0.30 14.34
CA PHE A 20 -17.16 0.36 13.14
C PHE A 20 -17.75 -0.50 12.01
N ASP A 21 -17.94 0.06 10.83
CA ASP A 21 -18.56 -0.62 9.68
C ASP A 21 -17.58 -1.57 8.97
N ALA A 22 -17.16 -2.63 9.67
CA ALA A 22 -16.28 -3.66 9.12
C ALA A 22 -17.05 -4.64 8.23
N HIS A 23 -16.49 -4.93 7.05
CA HIS A 23 -16.99 -5.98 6.17
C HIS A 23 -16.47 -7.36 6.57
N ALA A 24 -15.16 -7.47 6.77
CA ALA A 24 -14.49 -8.71 7.12
C ALA A 24 -13.13 -8.44 7.75
N ALA A 25 -12.65 -9.40 8.56
CA ALA A 25 -11.37 -9.38 9.23
C ALA A 25 -10.65 -10.73 9.05
N HIS A 26 -9.36 -10.66 8.73
CA HIS A 26 -8.45 -11.80 8.68
C HIS A 26 -7.29 -11.56 9.64
N VAL A 27 -7.09 -12.47 10.57
CA VAL A 27 -6.04 -12.40 11.60
C VAL A 27 -5.04 -13.53 11.37
N LEU A 28 -3.78 -13.17 11.31
CA LEU A 28 -2.65 -14.10 11.24
C LEU A 28 -1.69 -13.81 12.39
N VAL A 29 -1.43 -14.78 13.26
CA VAL A 29 -0.47 -14.69 14.39
C VAL A 29 0.47 -15.88 14.32
N GLY A 30 1.76 -15.65 14.06
CA GLY A 30 2.67 -16.74 13.71
C GLY A 30 2.18 -17.47 12.45
N ASP A 31 1.80 -18.74 12.56
CA ASP A 31 1.19 -19.52 11.48
C ASP A 31 -0.32 -19.77 11.68
N GLU A 32 -0.90 -19.26 12.77
CA GLU A 32 -2.32 -19.44 13.09
C GLU A 32 -3.17 -18.40 12.35
N VAL A 33 -4.28 -18.86 11.76
CA VAL A 33 -5.22 -18.02 11.02
C VAL A 33 -6.60 -18.08 11.66
N ALA A 34 -7.28 -16.95 11.73
CA ALA A 34 -8.69 -16.83 12.06
C ALA A 34 -9.34 -15.75 11.19
N GLN A 35 -10.60 -15.94 10.80
CA GLN A 35 -11.34 -15.02 9.94
C GLN A 35 -12.76 -14.78 10.47
N HIS A 36 -13.28 -13.59 10.24
CA HIS A 36 -14.66 -13.23 10.50
C HIS A 36 -15.21 -12.36 9.37
N SER A 37 -16.48 -12.56 9.02
CA SER A 37 -17.17 -11.80 7.98
C SER A 37 -18.51 -11.31 8.53
N TRP A 38 -18.67 -9.99 8.62
CA TRP A 38 -19.96 -9.35 8.91
C TRP A 38 -20.83 -9.29 7.65
N HIS A 39 -20.18 -9.13 6.51
CA HIS A 39 -20.77 -9.07 5.17
C HIS A 39 -20.10 -10.07 4.24
N GLU A 40 -20.68 -10.31 3.07
CA GLU A 40 -20.04 -11.15 2.05
C GLU A 40 -18.65 -10.60 1.67
N ASP A 41 -17.67 -11.50 1.65
CA ASP A 41 -16.29 -11.20 1.26
C ASP A 41 -16.18 -11.11 -0.26
N VAL A 42 -16.57 -9.96 -0.79
CA VAL A 42 -16.44 -9.59 -2.20
C VAL A 42 -15.31 -8.59 -2.39
N ARG A 43 -14.73 -8.58 -3.59
CA ARG A 43 -13.68 -7.62 -3.95
C ARG A 43 -14.20 -6.18 -3.83
N ARG A 44 -13.43 -5.34 -3.15
CA ARG A 44 -13.67 -3.90 -2.98
C ARG A 44 -12.36 -3.14 -3.16
N ASP A 45 -12.44 -1.86 -3.53
CA ASP A 45 -11.25 -1.01 -3.61
C ASP A 45 -10.54 -0.98 -2.25
N VAL A 46 -9.30 -1.45 -2.21
CA VAL A 46 -8.45 -1.37 -1.00
C VAL A 46 -7.86 0.03 -0.81
N HIS A 47 -8.21 0.96 -1.69
CA HIS A 47 -7.80 2.34 -1.73
C HIS A 47 -6.28 2.47 -1.61
N SER A 48 -5.79 3.29 -0.69
CA SER A 48 -4.35 3.53 -0.51
C SER A 48 -3.54 2.32 -0.04
N ALA A 49 -4.15 1.22 0.41
CA ALA A 49 -3.39 -0.02 0.64
C ALA A 49 -2.78 -0.59 -0.66
N SER A 50 -3.35 -0.25 -1.82
CA SER A 50 -2.80 -0.58 -3.15
C SER A 50 -1.39 -0.02 -3.39
N LYS A 51 -0.99 1.05 -2.70
CA LYS A 51 0.36 1.62 -2.80
C LYS A 51 1.44 0.63 -2.38
N ALA A 52 1.15 -0.24 -1.41
CA ALA A 52 2.06 -1.32 -1.03
C ALA A 52 2.31 -2.28 -2.20
N VAL A 53 1.27 -2.60 -2.98
CA VAL A 53 1.41 -3.45 -4.18
C VAL A 53 2.26 -2.76 -5.24
N CYS A 54 2.17 -1.43 -5.36
CA CYS A 54 3.03 -0.64 -6.24
C CYS A 54 4.50 -0.66 -5.79
N VAL A 55 4.78 -0.63 -4.48
CA VAL A 55 6.13 -0.81 -3.93
C VAL A 55 6.67 -2.20 -4.25
N LEU A 56 5.86 -3.25 -4.06
CA LEU A 56 6.24 -4.62 -4.44
C LEU A 56 6.50 -4.75 -5.94
N ALA A 57 5.68 -4.10 -6.79
CA ALA A 57 5.85 -4.12 -8.24
C ALA A 57 7.19 -3.52 -8.69
N ALA A 58 7.49 -2.32 -8.20
CA ALA A 58 8.77 -1.66 -8.46
C ALA A 58 9.93 -2.50 -7.89
N GLY A 59 9.73 -3.11 -6.72
CA GLY A 59 10.74 -3.93 -6.07
C GLY A 59 11.07 -5.21 -6.82
N ILE A 60 10.07 -5.94 -7.28
CA ILE A 60 10.21 -7.13 -8.12
C ILE A 60 10.95 -6.78 -9.43
N ALA A 61 10.58 -5.66 -10.07
CA ALA A 61 11.23 -5.22 -11.30
C ALA A 61 12.70 -4.81 -11.08
N HIS A 62 12.99 -4.18 -9.94
CA HIS A 62 14.35 -3.81 -9.56
C HIS A 62 15.22 -5.00 -9.16
N ASP A 63 14.67 -5.96 -8.43
CA ASP A 63 15.36 -7.21 -8.11
C ASP A 63 15.65 -8.04 -9.38
N ALA A 64 14.78 -7.97 -10.39
CA ALA A 64 15.00 -8.57 -11.70
C ALA A 64 16.01 -7.82 -12.58
N GLY A 65 16.50 -6.66 -12.14
CA GLY A 65 17.47 -5.84 -12.87
C GLY A 65 16.92 -5.13 -14.10
N VAL A 66 15.59 -5.06 -14.25
CA VAL A 66 14.95 -4.41 -15.42
C VAL A 66 14.55 -2.96 -15.16
N PHE A 67 14.42 -2.56 -13.88
CA PHE A 67 14.00 -1.22 -13.50
C PHE A 67 14.87 -0.68 -12.37
N ASP A 68 15.42 0.51 -12.50
CA ASP A 68 16.16 1.17 -11.42
C ASP A 68 15.27 2.19 -10.72
N VAL A 69 14.90 1.91 -9.46
CA VAL A 69 14.05 2.81 -8.67
C VAL A 69 14.78 4.08 -8.24
N ASP A 70 16.12 4.06 -8.24
CA ASP A 70 16.99 5.14 -7.78
C ASP A 70 17.49 6.00 -8.94
N ALA A 71 17.18 5.61 -10.17
CA ALA A 71 17.47 6.43 -11.33
C ALA A 71 16.43 7.56 -11.50
N PRO A 72 16.81 8.70 -12.11
CA PRO A 72 15.89 9.81 -12.37
C PRO A 72 14.63 9.36 -13.11
N VAL A 73 13.46 9.71 -12.59
CA VAL A 73 12.17 9.28 -13.15
C VAL A 73 11.93 9.90 -14.52
N ALA A 74 12.45 11.11 -14.76
CA ALA A 74 12.31 11.84 -16.01
C ALA A 74 12.82 11.06 -17.23
N GLN A 75 13.77 10.14 -17.07
CA GLN A 75 14.29 9.34 -18.18
C GLN A 75 13.21 8.47 -18.85
N TRP A 76 12.17 8.10 -18.11
CA TRP A 76 11.04 7.30 -18.60
C TRP A 76 9.97 8.14 -19.30
N PHE A 77 10.11 9.46 -19.26
CA PHE A 77 9.18 10.43 -19.85
C PHE A 77 9.91 11.41 -20.78
N PRO A 78 10.55 10.94 -21.86
CA PRO A 78 11.44 11.77 -22.70
C PRO A 78 10.74 12.92 -23.44
N ARG A 79 9.40 12.95 -23.45
CA ARG A 79 8.57 14.00 -24.07
C ARG A 79 8.07 15.05 -23.07
N VAL A 80 8.31 14.86 -21.77
CA VAL A 80 7.86 15.79 -20.73
C VAL A 80 8.92 16.85 -20.51
N VAL A 81 8.51 18.12 -20.61
CA VAL A 81 9.32 19.24 -20.11
C VAL A 81 9.13 19.28 -18.61
N CYS A 82 10.16 18.83 -17.89
CA CYS A 82 10.11 18.74 -16.43
C CYS A 82 10.13 20.13 -15.79
N GLY A 83 9.43 20.27 -14.66
CA GLY A 83 9.52 21.45 -13.82
C GLY A 83 10.91 21.57 -13.17
N PRO A 84 11.28 22.76 -12.67
CA PRO A 84 12.57 22.96 -12.01
C PRO A 84 12.84 21.95 -10.88
N GLY A 85 14.02 21.31 -10.89
CA GLY A 85 14.51 20.38 -9.86
C GLY A 85 14.01 18.94 -10.02
N VAL A 86 13.06 18.68 -10.92
CA VAL A 86 12.46 17.35 -11.12
C VAL A 86 13.45 16.36 -11.74
N GLU A 87 14.53 16.84 -12.34
CA GLU A 87 15.62 16.02 -12.90
C GLU A 87 16.30 15.09 -11.87
N GLU A 88 16.22 15.41 -10.58
CA GLU A 88 16.76 14.58 -9.49
C GLU A 88 15.69 13.72 -8.79
N VAL A 89 14.42 13.80 -9.21
CA VAL A 89 13.34 13.00 -8.63
C VAL A 89 13.43 11.57 -9.14
N THR A 90 13.42 10.57 -8.25
CA THR A 90 13.51 9.14 -8.58
C THR A 90 12.18 8.45 -8.31
N THR A 91 12.02 7.21 -8.80
CA THR A 91 10.83 6.42 -8.46
C THR A 91 10.77 6.09 -6.97
N ARG A 92 11.90 5.94 -6.28
CA ARG A 92 11.95 5.81 -4.81
C ARG A 92 11.41 7.08 -4.13
N HIS A 93 11.75 8.27 -4.61
CA HIS A 93 11.19 9.52 -4.07
C HIS A 93 9.67 9.54 -4.23
N LEU A 94 9.16 9.07 -5.37
CA LEU A 94 7.72 9.02 -5.61
C LEU A 94 7.00 8.03 -4.67
N LEU A 95 7.54 6.82 -4.49
CA LEU A 95 6.94 5.78 -3.65
C LEU A 95 7.04 6.07 -2.15
N SER A 96 8.05 6.84 -1.73
CA SER A 96 8.21 7.32 -0.35
C SER A 96 7.51 8.66 -0.10
N MET A 97 6.81 9.21 -1.10
CA MET A 97 6.14 10.52 -1.02
C MET A 97 7.09 11.69 -0.73
N THR A 98 8.37 11.57 -1.10
CA THR A 98 9.41 12.59 -0.84
C THR A 98 9.86 13.36 -2.08
N SER A 99 9.08 13.34 -3.17
CA SER A 99 9.42 14.05 -4.41
C SER A 99 9.39 15.57 -4.27
N GLY A 100 8.65 16.11 -3.29
CA GLY A 100 8.43 17.54 -3.11
C GLY A 100 7.62 18.21 -4.22
N ILE A 101 7.02 17.44 -5.12
CA ILE A 101 6.13 17.96 -6.16
C ILE A 101 4.73 18.02 -5.57
N ASP A 102 4.16 19.22 -5.53
CA ASP A 102 2.81 19.42 -5.01
C ASP A 102 1.76 19.22 -6.11
N LEU A 103 0.75 18.42 -5.77
CA LEU A 103 -0.50 18.31 -6.51
C LEU A 103 -1.60 17.88 -5.54
N ALA A 104 -2.50 18.82 -5.26
CA ALA A 104 -3.67 18.56 -4.44
C ALA A 104 -4.53 17.42 -5.02
N TRP A 105 -5.09 16.61 -4.13
CA TRP A 105 -6.02 15.57 -4.51
C TRP A 105 -7.31 16.16 -5.11
N SER A 106 -7.83 15.50 -6.14
CA SER A 106 -9.16 15.74 -6.71
C SER A 106 -9.83 14.39 -7.00
N GLY A 107 -11.17 14.34 -6.95
CA GLY A 107 -11.92 13.15 -7.37
C GLY A 107 -11.83 12.87 -8.88
N THR A 108 -11.28 13.81 -9.65
CA THR A 108 -11.14 13.76 -11.11
C THR A 108 -9.68 13.70 -11.54
N LEU A 109 -8.75 13.38 -10.63
CA LEU A 109 -7.30 13.40 -10.85
C LEU A 109 -6.86 12.60 -12.10
N MET A 110 -7.53 11.47 -12.38
CA MET A 110 -7.26 10.61 -13.53
C MET A 110 -7.79 11.16 -14.87
N THR A 111 -8.61 12.20 -14.85
CA THR A 111 -9.31 12.77 -16.01
C THR A 111 -9.13 14.27 -16.18
N ASP A 112 -8.60 14.97 -15.17
CA ASP A 112 -8.36 16.42 -15.18
C ASP A 112 -7.36 16.83 -16.27
N TRP A 113 -6.44 15.93 -16.63
CA TRP A 113 -5.39 16.15 -17.64
C TRP A 113 -5.36 15.01 -18.65
N PRO A 114 -4.81 15.24 -19.86
CA PRO A 114 -4.53 14.16 -20.80
C PRO A 114 -3.65 13.08 -20.17
N ASP A 115 -2.67 13.46 -19.36
CA ASP A 115 -1.81 12.52 -18.66
C ASP A 115 -1.37 13.10 -17.31
N LEU A 116 -1.83 12.49 -16.22
CA LEU A 116 -1.52 12.93 -14.87
C LEU A 116 -0.01 12.89 -14.57
N ALA A 117 0.74 11.93 -15.09
CA ALA A 117 2.17 11.83 -14.84
C ALA A 117 2.91 12.97 -15.53
N HIS A 118 2.50 13.33 -16.75
CA HIS A 118 3.07 14.47 -17.47
C HIS A 118 2.78 15.78 -16.74
N GLU A 119 1.54 15.96 -16.28
CA GLU A 119 1.16 17.14 -15.50
C GLU A 119 1.99 17.21 -14.21
N PHE A 120 2.05 16.12 -13.44
CA PHE A 120 2.77 16.05 -12.17
C PHE A 120 4.25 16.40 -12.35
N LEU A 121 4.92 15.81 -13.34
CA LEU A 121 6.34 16.06 -13.62
C LEU A 121 6.63 17.45 -14.22
N SER A 122 5.62 18.14 -14.77
CA SER A 122 5.81 19.51 -15.29
C SER A 122 5.86 20.57 -14.18
N ARG A 123 5.43 20.23 -12.96
CA ARG A 123 5.45 21.12 -11.79
C ARG A 123 6.83 21.15 -11.13
N PRO A 124 7.21 22.26 -10.49
CA PRO A 124 8.46 22.33 -9.73
C PRO A 124 8.42 21.40 -8.52
N THR A 125 9.59 20.94 -8.09
CA THR A 125 9.76 20.34 -6.76
C THR A 125 10.25 21.38 -5.75
N THR A 126 9.86 21.22 -4.49
CA THR A 126 10.44 21.94 -3.34
C THR A 126 11.70 21.25 -2.78
N GLY A 127 12.22 20.23 -3.47
CA GLY A 127 13.29 19.36 -2.99
C GLY A 127 12.76 18.16 -2.20
N ARG A 128 13.63 17.44 -1.51
CA ARG A 128 13.24 16.26 -0.70
C ARG A 128 12.37 16.70 0.48
N SER A 129 11.06 16.56 0.33
CA SER A 129 10.06 16.86 1.35
C SER A 129 8.85 15.93 1.23
N PHE A 130 8.30 15.52 2.36
CA PHE A 130 7.13 14.64 2.41
C PHE A 130 5.85 15.34 1.94
N GLN A 131 5.17 14.76 0.95
CA GLN A 131 3.85 15.18 0.47
C GLN A 131 3.07 13.94 -0.01
N TYR A 132 2.05 13.55 0.74
CA TYR A 132 1.24 12.37 0.40
C TYR A 132 0.39 12.62 -0.86
N SER A 133 0.61 11.85 -1.93
CA SER A 133 -0.03 12.12 -3.23
C SER A 133 -0.29 10.85 -4.04
N ASN A 134 -1.53 10.70 -4.53
CA ASN A 134 -1.88 9.65 -5.48
C ASN A 134 -1.16 9.82 -6.81
N ALA A 135 -0.95 11.06 -7.27
CA ALA A 135 -0.21 11.34 -8.50
C ALA A 135 1.24 10.88 -8.43
N SER A 136 1.83 10.91 -7.24
CA SER A 136 3.17 10.39 -7.00
C SER A 136 3.25 8.88 -7.28
N THR A 137 2.35 8.08 -6.69
CA THR A 137 2.30 6.63 -6.93
C THR A 137 1.91 6.29 -8.37
N TYR A 138 0.94 7.01 -8.95
CA TYR A 138 0.59 6.87 -10.37
C TYR A 138 1.80 7.11 -11.27
N THR A 139 2.55 8.18 -11.05
CA THR A 139 3.75 8.51 -11.84
C THR A 139 4.83 7.44 -11.69
N ALA A 140 4.99 6.87 -10.49
CA ALA A 140 5.89 5.73 -10.27
C ALA A 140 5.50 4.50 -11.10
N MET A 141 4.21 4.16 -11.14
CA MET A 141 3.73 3.03 -11.95
C MET A 141 3.74 3.31 -13.44
N ARG A 142 3.59 4.57 -13.86
CA ARG A 142 3.81 5.00 -15.24
C ARG A 142 5.26 4.85 -15.67
N ALA A 143 6.21 5.20 -14.81
CA ALA A 143 7.64 4.97 -15.04
C ALA A 143 7.96 3.48 -15.19
N LEU A 144 7.45 2.65 -14.27
CA LEU A 144 7.60 1.19 -14.36
C LEU A 144 6.97 0.66 -15.67
N GLY A 145 5.76 1.12 -16.01
CA GLY A 145 5.04 0.69 -17.21
C GLY A 145 5.74 1.06 -18.53
N ALA A 146 6.57 2.11 -18.53
CA ALA A 146 7.42 2.43 -19.69
C ALA A 146 8.46 1.34 -19.99
N VAL A 147 8.79 0.50 -19.00
CA VAL A 147 9.76 -0.60 -19.11
C VAL A 147 9.06 -1.95 -19.28
N VAL A 148 8.05 -2.23 -18.46
CA VAL A 148 7.44 -3.57 -18.38
C VAL A 148 6.12 -3.69 -19.14
N GLY A 149 5.60 -2.60 -19.71
CA GLY A 149 4.27 -2.56 -20.31
C GLY A 149 3.18 -2.43 -19.25
N ASP A 150 2.08 -3.19 -19.37
CA ASP A 150 1.02 -3.17 -18.37
C ASP A 150 1.50 -3.77 -17.03
N VAL A 151 1.55 -2.94 -15.99
CA VAL A 151 2.05 -3.34 -14.66
C VAL A 151 1.20 -4.48 -14.06
N HIS A 152 -0.12 -4.47 -14.31
CA HIS A 152 -1.00 -5.55 -13.86
C HIS A 152 -0.62 -6.89 -14.52
N ALA A 153 -0.46 -6.91 -15.85
CA ALA A 153 0.01 -8.09 -16.57
C ALA A 153 1.42 -8.52 -16.15
N TRP A 154 2.31 -7.58 -15.86
CA TRP A 154 3.65 -7.86 -15.35
C TRP A 154 3.63 -8.56 -13.98
N LEU A 155 2.78 -8.09 -13.07
CA LEU A 155 2.60 -8.64 -11.73
C LEU A 155 1.90 -10.00 -11.72
N THR A 156 1.07 -10.31 -12.72
CA THR A 156 0.26 -11.53 -12.77
C THR A 156 1.08 -12.80 -12.47
N PRO A 157 2.12 -13.16 -13.24
CA PRO A 157 2.89 -14.37 -12.97
C PRO A 157 3.92 -14.23 -11.83
N ARG A 158 4.14 -13.02 -11.29
CA ARG A 158 5.22 -12.73 -10.33
C ARG A 158 4.73 -12.53 -8.90
N LEU A 159 3.47 -12.12 -8.75
CA LEU A 159 2.87 -11.79 -7.47
C LEU A 159 1.48 -12.41 -7.34
N TYR A 160 0.59 -12.16 -8.30
CA TYR A 160 -0.82 -12.57 -8.16
C TYR A 160 -1.02 -14.08 -8.24
N GLU A 161 -0.49 -14.74 -9.28
CA GLU A 161 -0.56 -16.20 -9.42
C GLU A 161 0.09 -16.95 -8.24
N PRO A 162 1.32 -16.60 -7.78
CA PRO A 162 1.90 -17.21 -6.57
C PRO A 162 1.04 -17.07 -5.32
N LEU A 163 0.35 -15.94 -5.16
CA LEU A 163 -0.55 -15.66 -4.03
C LEU A 163 -1.98 -16.20 -4.23
N ALA A 164 -2.25 -16.89 -5.34
CA ALA A 164 -3.57 -17.35 -5.75
C ALA A 164 -4.62 -16.21 -5.76
N ILE A 165 -4.22 -15.04 -6.29
CA ILE A 165 -5.09 -13.89 -6.55
C ILE A 165 -5.38 -13.91 -8.05
N ASP A 166 -6.57 -14.36 -8.44
CA ASP A 166 -6.91 -14.58 -9.85
C ASP A 166 -7.40 -13.29 -10.51
N ALA A 167 -6.57 -12.67 -11.37
CA ALA A 167 -6.89 -11.47 -12.13
C ALA A 167 -7.61 -10.38 -11.31
N PRO A 168 -6.94 -9.78 -10.30
CA PRO A 168 -7.55 -8.71 -9.51
C PRO A 168 -7.87 -7.50 -10.40
N GLU A 169 -8.96 -6.81 -10.09
CA GLU A 169 -9.37 -5.65 -10.86
C GLU A 169 -8.57 -4.41 -10.44
N TRP A 170 -8.17 -3.61 -11.43
CA TRP A 170 -7.59 -2.29 -11.24
C TRP A 170 -8.45 -1.27 -11.98
N ASP A 171 -8.87 -0.22 -11.28
CA ASP A 171 -9.32 1.00 -11.94
C ASP A 171 -8.19 1.56 -12.78
N ARG A 172 -8.58 2.11 -13.92
CA ARG A 172 -7.65 2.61 -14.93
C ARG A 172 -8.05 4.00 -15.36
N CYS A 173 -7.05 4.85 -15.57
CA CYS A 173 -7.25 6.11 -16.28
C CYS A 173 -7.69 5.84 -17.73
N PRO A 174 -8.21 6.85 -18.46
CA PRO A 174 -8.67 6.68 -19.85
C PRO A 174 -7.64 6.13 -20.84
N HIS A 175 -6.35 6.24 -20.51
CA HIS A 175 -5.24 5.69 -21.31
C HIS A 175 -4.95 4.21 -21.03
N GLY A 176 -5.72 3.57 -20.14
CA GLY A 176 -5.58 2.17 -19.78
C GLY A 176 -4.50 1.89 -18.73
N TRP A 177 -3.84 2.90 -18.16
CA TRP A 177 -2.89 2.70 -17.05
C TRP A 177 -3.63 2.53 -15.74
N ILE A 178 -3.16 1.62 -14.89
CA ILE A 178 -3.68 1.44 -13.52
C ILE A 178 -3.63 2.76 -12.73
N GLU A 179 -4.62 2.98 -11.88
CA GLU A 179 -4.70 4.17 -11.03
C GLU A 179 -3.57 4.21 -9.98
N ALA A 180 -3.16 3.04 -9.48
CA ALA A 180 -2.03 2.80 -8.56
C ALA A 180 -2.17 3.40 -7.14
N GLY A 181 -2.55 4.68 -7.01
CA GLY A 181 -2.78 5.33 -5.71
C GLY A 181 -4.05 4.84 -4.99
N GLY A 182 -4.91 4.13 -5.71
CA GLY A 182 -6.17 3.49 -5.33
C GLY A 182 -6.61 2.55 -6.47
N GLY A 183 -7.83 2.04 -6.39
CA GLY A 183 -8.49 1.33 -7.48
C GLY A 183 -8.13 -0.15 -7.60
N LEU A 184 -7.34 -0.71 -6.68
CA LEU A 184 -7.10 -2.16 -6.64
C LEU A 184 -8.21 -2.84 -5.85
N HIS A 185 -8.94 -3.73 -6.50
CA HIS A 185 -10.06 -4.43 -5.88
C HIS A 185 -9.65 -5.82 -5.41
N LEU A 186 -9.72 -6.05 -4.09
CA LEU A 186 -9.36 -7.33 -3.45
C LEU A 186 -10.39 -7.72 -2.40
N THR A 187 -10.49 -9.02 -2.13
CA THR A 187 -11.17 -9.52 -0.92
C THR A 187 -10.28 -9.34 0.31
N VAL A 188 -10.82 -9.51 1.52
CA VAL A 188 -9.99 -9.46 2.74
C VAL A 188 -8.91 -10.54 2.72
N ASP A 189 -9.24 -11.72 2.18
CA ASP A 189 -8.33 -12.85 2.07
C ASP A 189 -7.19 -12.59 1.10
N GLU A 190 -7.49 -12.00 -0.06
CA GLU A 190 -6.49 -11.65 -1.06
C GLU A 190 -5.53 -10.58 -0.51
N LEU A 191 -6.07 -9.55 0.16
CA LEU A 191 -5.26 -8.52 0.82
C LEU A 191 -4.42 -9.11 1.96
N ALA A 192 -4.96 -10.06 2.74
CA ALA A 192 -4.25 -10.71 3.83
C ALA A 192 -3.04 -11.54 3.34
N ARG A 193 -3.11 -12.14 2.15
CA ARG A 193 -1.96 -12.85 1.55
C ARG A 193 -0.84 -11.90 1.16
N ILE A 194 -1.17 -10.69 0.69
CA ILE A 194 -0.19 -9.62 0.46
C ILE A 194 0.41 -9.17 1.80
N GLY A 195 -0.42 -8.99 2.83
CA GLY A 195 0.04 -8.70 4.19
C GLY A 195 1.02 -9.76 4.72
N ARG A 196 0.70 -11.05 4.56
CA ARG A 196 1.59 -12.15 4.95
C ARG A 196 2.90 -12.14 4.17
N LEU A 197 2.88 -11.94 2.85
CA LEU A 197 4.10 -11.83 2.04
C LEU A 197 5.02 -10.73 2.57
N ILE A 198 4.46 -9.58 2.94
CA ILE A 198 5.22 -8.45 3.49
C ILE A 198 5.79 -8.82 4.87
N ARG A 199 4.98 -9.39 5.76
CA ARG A 199 5.43 -9.83 7.10
C ARG A 199 6.55 -10.86 7.01
N ASP A 200 6.44 -11.79 6.07
CA ASP A 200 7.38 -12.89 5.86
C ASP A 200 8.55 -12.48 4.96
N ASP A 201 8.93 -11.19 4.99
CA ASP A 201 10.09 -10.60 4.31
C ASP A 201 10.19 -10.96 2.81
N GLY A 202 9.04 -10.98 2.13
CA GLY A 202 8.93 -11.24 0.70
C GLY A 202 8.97 -12.73 0.32
N VAL A 203 8.83 -13.63 1.30
CA VAL A 203 8.78 -15.07 1.10
C VAL A 203 7.33 -15.57 1.18
N TRP A 204 6.92 -16.35 0.19
CA TRP A 204 5.63 -17.02 0.16
C TRP A 204 5.82 -18.50 -0.15
N GLN A 205 5.32 -19.38 0.72
CA GLN A 205 5.42 -20.84 0.57
C GLN A 205 6.85 -21.34 0.26
N GLY A 206 7.85 -20.72 0.88
CA GLY A 206 9.28 -21.04 0.69
C GLY A 206 9.92 -20.44 -0.56
N ALA A 207 9.16 -19.75 -1.42
CA ALA A 207 9.69 -19.02 -2.57
C ALA A 207 9.82 -17.53 -2.24
N ARG A 208 10.97 -16.93 -2.57
CA ARG A 208 11.16 -15.47 -2.47
C ARG A 208 10.54 -14.81 -3.70
N LEU A 209 9.44 -14.09 -3.53
CA LEU A 209 8.80 -13.32 -4.60
C LEU A 209 9.43 -11.93 -4.75
N VAL A 210 9.89 -11.36 -3.64
CA VAL A 210 10.55 -10.05 -3.59
C VAL A 210 11.67 -10.07 -2.55
N SER A 211 12.74 -9.31 -2.78
CA SER A 211 13.84 -9.17 -1.84
C SER A 211 13.37 -8.59 -0.51
N SER A 212 13.92 -9.09 0.60
CA SER A 212 13.57 -8.66 1.96
C SER A 212 13.82 -7.17 2.17
N ARG A 213 14.71 -6.55 1.38
CA ARG A 213 14.98 -5.10 1.43
C ARG A 213 13.72 -4.25 1.26
N TRP A 214 12.71 -4.75 0.56
CA TRP A 214 11.49 -4.01 0.28
C TRP A 214 10.58 -3.99 1.50
N PRO A 215 10.10 -5.14 2.04
CA PRO A 215 9.42 -5.15 3.33
C PRO A 215 10.22 -4.54 4.49
N GLU A 216 11.55 -4.63 4.47
CA GLU A 216 12.42 -3.98 5.46
C GLU A 216 12.30 -2.46 5.36
N ALA A 217 12.51 -1.89 4.18
CA ALA A 217 12.35 -0.45 3.96
C ALA A 217 10.93 0.04 4.29
N MET A 218 9.89 -0.77 4.04
CA MET A 218 8.50 -0.45 4.43
C MET A 218 8.31 -0.30 5.96
N ARG A 219 9.15 -0.94 6.78
CA ARG A 219 9.04 -0.89 8.26
C ARG A 219 10.16 -0.11 8.96
N SER A 220 11.21 0.31 8.25
CA SER A 220 12.38 0.97 8.86
C SER A 220 12.71 2.35 8.31
N ASP A 221 12.44 2.61 7.03
CA ASP A 221 12.93 3.82 6.35
C ASP A 221 11.95 4.99 6.56
N TRP A 222 11.74 5.33 7.83
CA TRP A 222 10.76 6.33 8.23
C TRP A 222 11.17 7.74 7.81
N ILE A 223 10.25 8.38 7.10
CA ILE A 223 10.22 9.82 6.85
C ILE A 223 9.31 10.44 7.90
N GLU A 224 9.91 11.28 8.75
CA GLU A 224 9.16 12.06 9.74
C GLU A 224 8.67 13.36 9.12
N HIS A 225 7.42 13.74 9.43
CA HIS A 225 6.86 15.01 9.03
C HIS A 225 5.89 15.55 10.09
N GLN A 226 5.52 16.82 9.94
CA GLN A 226 4.57 17.46 10.85
C GLN A 226 3.15 16.95 10.56
N ALA A 227 2.64 16.08 11.43
CA ALA A 227 1.30 15.51 11.38
C ALA A 227 0.89 14.98 12.76
N PRO A 228 -0.39 14.63 12.98
CA PRO A 228 -0.81 13.90 14.17
C PRO A 228 -0.01 12.59 14.35
N PRO A 229 0.16 12.07 15.58
CA PRO A 229 1.00 10.89 15.85
C PRO A 229 0.71 9.67 14.96
N SER A 230 -0.55 9.43 14.61
CA SER A 230 -1.00 8.32 13.75
C SER A 230 -0.50 8.41 12.30
N TYR A 231 -0.03 9.58 11.87
CA TYR A 231 0.47 9.88 10.53
C TYR A 231 1.82 10.60 10.56
N ALA A 232 2.54 10.64 11.68
CA ALA A 232 3.80 11.38 11.77
C ALA A 232 4.98 10.73 11.03
N ARG A 233 4.84 9.43 10.69
CA ARG A 233 5.87 8.61 10.06
C ARG A 233 5.29 7.89 8.85
N TYR A 234 5.95 8.03 7.70
CA TYR A 234 5.64 7.30 6.48
C TYR A 234 6.91 6.69 5.88
N SER A 235 6.80 5.57 5.17
CA SER A 235 7.92 4.90 4.51
C SER A 235 7.53 4.56 3.06
N LEU A 236 8.00 3.45 2.49
CA LEU A 236 7.53 2.98 1.19
C LEU A 236 6.10 2.41 1.31
N GLY A 237 5.08 3.23 1.07
CA GLY A 237 3.70 2.73 1.01
C GLY A 237 3.04 2.45 2.37
N ALA A 238 3.72 2.68 3.49
CA ALA A 238 3.26 2.32 4.83
C ALA A 238 3.34 3.47 5.84
N TRP A 239 2.44 3.47 6.81
CA TRP A 239 2.36 4.41 7.91
C TRP A 239 2.89 3.77 9.20
N GLY A 240 3.60 4.55 10.01
CA GLY A 240 3.99 4.13 11.36
C GLY A 240 2.83 4.20 12.35
N GLY A 241 2.90 3.37 13.39
CA GLY A 241 1.94 3.31 14.49
C GLY A 241 0.65 2.55 14.18
N PRO A 242 -0.25 2.41 15.18
CA PRO A 242 -0.11 2.92 16.55
C PRO A 242 1.02 2.26 17.37
N GLY A 243 1.68 3.02 18.24
CA GLY A 243 2.83 2.52 19.01
C GLY A 243 3.99 2.03 18.14
N ASP A 244 4.48 0.82 18.43
CA ASP A 244 5.54 0.14 17.67
C ASP A 244 5.00 -0.64 16.45
N ALA A 245 3.68 -0.65 16.25
CA ALA A 245 3.09 -1.22 15.05
C ALA A 245 3.32 -0.32 13.83
N TRP A 246 2.96 -0.84 12.67
CA TRP A 246 2.90 -0.09 11.42
C TRP A 246 1.79 -0.67 10.54
N ARG A 247 1.32 0.09 9.55
CA ARG A 247 0.14 -0.30 8.78
C ARG A 247 0.11 0.18 7.35
N LEU A 248 -0.55 -0.59 6.50
CA LEU A 248 -1.13 -0.09 5.25
C LEU A 248 -2.50 0.49 5.60
N HIS A 249 -2.76 1.71 5.13
CA HIS A 249 -3.98 2.44 5.47
C HIS A 249 -4.65 2.92 4.18
N GLY A 250 -5.73 2.25 3.79
CA GLY A 250 -6.66 2.67 2.76
C GLY A 250 -7.81 3.48 3.33
N ALA A 251 -8.33 4.43 2.53
CA ALA A 251 -9.54 5.18 2.89
C ALA A 251 -10.70 4.23 3.23
N HIS A 252 -11.70 4.69 3.99
CA HIS A 252 -12.87 3.87 4.35
C HIS A 252 -12.53 2.65 5.24
N GLY A 253 -11.36 2.65 5.89
CA GLY A 253 -11.01 1.63 6.87
C GLY A 253 -10.40 0.35 6.31
N GLN A 254 -9.77 0.40 5.12
CA GLN A 254 -9.00 -0.75 4.61
C GLN A 254 -7.65 -0.79 5.34
N LEU A 255 -7.48 -1.74 6.25
CA LEU A 255 -6.34 -1.80 7.16
C LEU A 255 -5.55 -3.09 6.96
N VAL A 256 -4.22 -2.98 6.92
CA VAL A 256 -3.31 -4.10 7.15
C VAL A 256 -2.34 -3.68 8.23
N VAL A 257 -2.53 -4.17 9.45
CA VAL A 257 -1.75 -3.77 10.63
C VAL A 257 -0.73 -4.87 10.95
N PHE A 258 0.53 -4.47 11.03
CA PHE A 258 1.67 -5.30 11.39
C PHE A 258 2.07 -4.99 12.82
N CYS A 259 2.01 -5.98 13.70
CA CYS A 259 2.38 -5.84 15.10
C CYS A 259 3.01 -7.14 15.59
N ARG A 260 4.29 -7.09 16.00
CA ARG A 260 5.05 -8.27 16.43
C ARG A 260 5.07 -9.36 15.33
N ASP A 261 4.69 -10.59 15.66
CA ASP A 261 4.56 -11.73 14.74
C ASP A 261 3.19 -11.79 14.03
N ALA A 262 2.34 -10.77 14.19
CA ALA A 262 0.98 -10.74 13.69
C ALA A 262 0.77 -9.78 12.51
N VAL A 263 -0.17 -10.16 11.64
CA VAL A 263 -0.79 -9.33 10.61
C VAL A 263 -2.30 -9.42 10.77
N VAL A 264 -2.95 -8.27 10.88
CA VAL A 264 -4.40 -8.16 10.93
C VAL A 264 -4.87 -7.35 9.73
N THR A 265 -5.73 -7.95 8.92
CA THR A 265 -6.30 -7.34 7.71
C THR A 265 -7.78 -7.11 7.94
N ILE A 266 -8.27 -5.90 7.69
CA ILE A 266 -9.68 -5.53 7.81
C ILE A 266 -10.09 -4.76 6.55
N THR A 267 -11.25 -5.12 6.00
CA THR A 267 -11.95 -4.31 5.00
C THR A 267 -13.21 -3.73 5.61
N ALA A 268 -13.56 -2.48 5.29
CA ALA A 268 -14.63 -1.73 5.93
C ALA A 268 -15.27 -0.68 5.00
N ASP A 269 -16.28 0.05 5.47
CA ASP A 269 -16.74 1.33 4.89
C ASP A 269 -16.85 2.43 5.97
N ASP A 270 -15.81 2.58 6.79
CA ASP A 270 -15.74 3.61 7.81
C ASP A 270 -14.36 4.27 7.84
N HIS A 271 -14.31 5.49 7.30
CA HIS A 271 -13.08 6.28 7.25
C HIS A 271 -12.71 6.86 8.63
N PHE A 272 -13.69 7.28 9.41
CA PHE A 272 -13.44 8.06 10.64
C PHE A 272 -13.11 7.14 11.83
N GLY A 273 -13.65 5.92 11.84
CA GLY A 273 -13.32 4.90 12.84
C GLY A 273 -12.00 4.18 12.59
N ALA A 274 -11.39 4.32 11.41
CA ALA A 274 -10.23 3.51 10.99
C ALA A 274 -9.02 3.63 11.91
N ASP A 275 -8.66 4.85 12.35
CA ASP A 275 -7.52 5.03 13.26
C ASP A 275 -7.79 4.41 14.63
N ARG A 276 -9.02 4.56 15.15
CA ARG A 276 -9.43 3.92 16.40
C ARG A 276 -9.39 2.40 16.28
N MET A 277 -9.86 1.85 15.16
CA MET A 277 -9.83 0.41 14.91
C MET A 277 -8.37 -0.10 14.83
N ALA A 278 -7.46 0.65 14.21
CA ALA A 278 -6.04 0.29 14.21
C ALA A 278 -5.45 0.24 15.63
N GLU A 279 -5.85 1.13 16.54
CA GLU A 279 -5.46 1.07 17.96
C GLU A 279 -6.00 -0.20 18.63
N ARG A 280 -7.29 -0.51 18.45
CA ARG A 280 -7.93 -1.72 19.00
C ARG A 280 -7.24 -3.00 18.52
N VAL A 281 -6.85 -3.04 17.25
CA VAL A 281 -6.09 -4.17 16.68
C VAL A 281 -4.76 -4.36 17.41
N VAL A 282 -4.00 -3.28 17.62
CA VAL A 282 -2.74 -3.35 18.38
C VAL A 282 -3.01 -3.84 19.79
N GLU A 283 -3.94 -3.21 20.53
CA GLU A 283 -4.30 -3.62 21.89
C GLU A 283 -4.69 -5.12 21.98
N ALA A 284 -5.38 -5.64 20.96
CA ALA A 284 -5.78 -7.05 20.88
C ALA A 284 -4.57 -7.98 20.71
N VAL A 285 -3.69 -7.70 19.73
CA VAL A 285 -2.47 -8.48 19.50
C VAL A 285 -1.56 -8.46 20.72
N GLU A 286 -1.43 -7.32 21.38
CA GLU A 286 -0.56 -7.18 22.55
C GLU A 286 -1.04 -8.00 23.76
N SER A 287 -2.36 -8.18 23.89
CA SER A 287 -2.97 -8.92 25.01
C SER A 287 -2.79 -10.44 24.96
N VAL A 288 -2.52 -11.02 23.79
CA VAL A 288 -2.33 -12.48 23.60
C VAL A 288 -0.87 -12.90 23.44
N SER A 289 0.03 -11.92 23.50
CA SER A 289 1.46 -12.11 23.25
C SER A 289 2.31 -11.84 24.50
N ALA A 290 1.66 -11.69 25.66
CA ALA A 290 2.26 -11.66 26.99
C ALA A 290 2.17 -13.04 27.63
#